data_AF-A0A7W2EEP4-F1
#
_entry.id   AF-A0A7W2EEP4-F1
#
_cell.length_a   1.000
_cell.length_b   1.000
_cell.length_c   1.000
_cell.angle_alpha   90.00
_cell.angle_beta   90.00
_cell.angle_gamma   90.00
#
_symmetry.space_group_name_H-M   'P 1'
#
loop_
_entity.id
_entity.type
_entity.pdbx_description
1 polymer ?
#
loop_
_entity_poly.entity_id
_entity_poly.type
_entity_poly.pdbx_seq_one_letter_code
_entity_poly.pdbx_strand_id
1 'polypeptide(L)'
;MATTAHTHVIPGSTQTALVGAVALGPVDPEQIIEITVRLRAAPERGGPDLQALAADQPPASRRYLSREAYCQQHGASHSDIVSVEMFARQHGMAVIRSDAAQRRVVLSGTAASMEHAFGVQLQDYEFPDGTYRGREGELHVPPELAGVVEGVFGLDDRPVATPKLQRQESDGRLQAAAAGVSYTPPQLARLYNFPPGLDGTGQCIGIIELGGGSRPRDLKTYFAELGLPLPVVKIISVDHAKNRPTTADSADGEVMLDIEVAGAIAPRATIAVYFAPNSERGFLDAITAAVHDKVNRPSVLSISWGAPESRWTGQAMTAFEQAFTEAAAMGVTVLCAAGDNGSTDGETDGRQHVDFPASAPHALACGGTRLDVAADGSTTETVWNEGPNSATGGGYSAFFSRPDYQAVLGEDVTMRGVPDVAGDADPATGYRVRVDGRELVFGGTSAVAPLWAGLLALLNQQLGQPVGFINPLLYGSLRCEGVTRDITEGNNGDQQAATGWDACTGWGCPDGQKLLQGLMR
;
A
#
# COMPACT_ATOMS: atom_id res chain seq x y z
N MET A 1 17.07 37.87 26.70
CA MET A 1 18.03 37.05 25.92
C MET A 1 17.51 35.64 25.95
N ALA A 2 16.85 35.20 24.87
CA ALA A 2 16.39 33.82 24.77
C ALA A 2 17.62 32.94 24.55
N THR A 3 17.95 32.11 25.54
CA THR A 3 18.84 30.96 25.34
C THR A 3 18.26 30.17 24.18
N THR A 4 18.98 30.10 23.06
CA THR A 4 18.72 29.16 21.97
C THR A 4 18.67 27.77 22.58
N ALA A 5 17.47 27.27 22.85
CA ALA A 5 17.29 25.89 23.25
C ALA A 5 17.89 25.05 22.12
N HIS A 6 18.86 24.21 22.44
CA HIS A 6 19.40 23.26 21.47
C HIS A 6 18.23 22.38 21.03
N THR A 7 17.80 22.47 19.78
CA THR A 7 16.77 21.59 19.22
C THR A 7 17.43 20.50 18.37
N HIS A 8 16.75 19.36 18.24
CA HIS A 8 17.18 18.23 17.41
C HIS A 8 16.24 18.09 16.22
N VAL A 9 16.81 18.03 15.01
CA VAL A 9 16.06 17.80 13.77
C VAL A 9 15.50 16.37 13.75
N ILE A 10 14.23 16.20 13.41
CA ILE A 10 13.67 14.87 13.13
C ILE A 10 14.17 14.43 11.75
N PRO A 11 14.95 13.33 11.63
CA PRO A 11 15.55 12.92 10.36
C PRO A 11 14.50 12.68 9.27
N GLY A 12 14.79 13.14 8.04
CA GLY A 12 13.89 12.94 6.90
C GLY A 12 12.59 13.75 6.96
N SER A 13 12.44 14.68 7.90
CA SER A 13 11.24 15.50 8.04
C SER A 13 11.20 16.72 7.11
N THR A 14 12.24 17.01 6.36
CA THR A 14 12.26 18.15 5.42
C THR A 14 11.08 18.03 4.44
N GLN A 15 10.36 19.12 4.26
CA GLN A 15 9.23 19.19 3.34
C GLN A 15 9.23 20.52 2.59
N THR A 16 8.68 20.53 1.39
CA THR A 16 8.41 21.73 0.59
C THR A 16 6.93 21.79 0.22
N ALA A 17 6.44 22.97 -0.15
CA ALA A 17 5.11 23.09 -0.75
C ALA A 17 5.04 22.26 -2.05
N LEU A 18 3.83 21.83 -2.42
CA LEU A 18 3.61 21.17 -3.70
C LEU A 18 3.98 22.12 -4.84
N VAL A 19 4.60 21.57 -5.90
CA VAL A 19 4.97 22.37 -7.08
C VAL A 19 3.72 22.94 -7.73
N GLY A 20 3.58 24.26 -7.73
CA GLY A 20 2.40 24.95 -8.26
C GLY A 20 1.34 25.32 -7.21
N ALA A 21 1.55 24.97 -5.93
CA ALA A 21 0.71 25.44 -4.85
C ALA A 21 0.91 26.94 -4.58
N VAL A 22 -0.17 27.61 -4.19
CA VAL A 22 -0.19 29.04 -3.85
C VAL A 22 -0.48 29.18 -2.36
N ALA A 23 0.41 29.83 -1.62
CA ALA A 23 0.18 30.13 -0.20
C ALA A 23 -0.95 31.16 -0.04
N LEU A 24 -1.95 30.81 0.76
CA LEU A 24 -3.11 31.66 1.08
C LEU A 24 -2.88 32.50 2.34
N GLY A 25 -2.03 32.03 3.24
CA GLY A 25 -1.69 32.71 4.49
C GLY A 25 -1.38 31.74 5.62
N PRO A 26 -1.05 32.26 6.82
CA PRO A 26 -0.88 31.43 8.00
C PRO A 26 -2.19 30.76 8.38
N VAL A 27 -2.10 29.54 8.90
CA VAL A 27 -3.23 28.80 9.46
C VAL A 27 -3.82 29.56 10.65
N ASP A 28 -5.14 29.45 10.85
CA ASP A 28 -5.80 29.98 12.07
C ASP A 28 -5.11 29.38 13.32
N PRO A 29 -4.50 30.22 14.19
CA PRO A 29 -3.76 29.74 15.35
C PRO A 29 -4.59 28.90 16.31
N GLU A 30 -5.92 29.06 16.33
CA GLU A 30 -6.85 28.30 17.17
C GLU A 30 -7.39 27.02 16.50
N GLN A 31 -7.04 26.76 15.24
CA GLN A 31 -7.44 25.53 14.56
C GLN A 31 -6.91 24.32 15.34
N ILE A 32 -7.80 23.38 15.67
CA ILE A 32 -7.42 22.13 16.31
C ILE A 32 -6.88 21.16 15.26
N ILE A 33 -5.66 20.68 15.50
CA ILE A 33 -4.94 19.73 14.66
C ILE A 33 -4.69 18.47 15.47
N GLU A 34 -4.84 17.31 14.83
CA GLU A 34 -4.39 16.03 15.36
C GLU A 34 -3.18 15.52 14.59
N ILE A 35 -2.14 15.11 15.32
CA ILE A 35 -0.91 14.55 14.77
C ILE A 35 -0.64 13.17 15.33
N THR A 36 0.11 12.39 14.57
CA THR A 36 0.70 11.14 15.03
C THR A 36 2.20 11.34 15.21
N VAL A 37 2.68 11.15 16.45
CA VAL A 37 4.11 11.07 16.76
C VAL A 37 4.51 9.60 16.74
N ARG A 38 5.42 9.23 15.84
CA ARG A 38 5.98 7.88 15.72
C ARG A 38 7.24 7.78 16.57
N LEU A 39 7.34 6.72 17.36
CA LEU A 39 8.40 6.46 18.30
C LEU A 39 9.30 5.32 17.81
N ARG A 40 10.55 5.33 18.27
CA ARG A 40 11.45 4.18 18.15
C ARG A 40 10.89 2.93 18.83
N ALA A 41 11.37 1.77 18.40
CA ALA A 41 11.28 0.56 19.21
C ALA A 41 12.10 0.74 20.50
N ALA A 42 11.71 0.05 21.57
CA ALA A 42 12.46 0.18 22.83
C ALA A 42 13.94 -0.22 22.63
N PRO A 43 14.92 0.57 23.13
CA PRO A 43 16.34 0.30 22.88
C PRO A 43 16.80 -1.08 23.33
N GLU A 44 16.20 -1.61 24.41
CA GLU A 44 16.51 -2.94 24.94
C GLU A 44 15.91 -4.10 24.14
N ARG A 45 15.03 -3.79 23.18
CA ARG A 45 14.17 -4.73 22.46
C ARG A 45 14.63 -5.01 21.03
N GLY A 46 15.39 -4.10 20.42
CA GLY A 46 15.84 -4.20 19.03
C GLY A 46 14.69 -4.22 18.02
N GLY A 47 15.02 -4.12 16.73
CA GLY A 47 14.07 -4.38 15.64
C GLY A 47 13.87 -5.88 15.40
N PRO A 48 12.87 -6.29 14.61
CA PRO A 48 12.76 -7.67 14.15
C PRO A 48 14.01 -8.07 13.36
N ASP A 49 14.39 -9.34 13.43
CA ASP A 49 15.56 -9.89 12.74
C ASP A 49 15.33 -9.87 11.21
N LEU A 50 15.82 -8.82 10.55
CA LEU A 50 15.68 -8.62 9.12
C LEU A 50 16.33 -9.74 8.31
N GLN A 51 17.41 -10.34 8.80
CA GLN A 51 18.08 -11.44 8.11
C GLN A 51 17.21 -12.70 8.16
N ALA A 52 16.58 -12.98 9.30
CA ALA A 52 15.61 -14.06 9.40
C ALA A 52 14.37 -13.82 8.53
N LEU A 53 13.88 -12.58 8.44
CA LEU A 53 12.76 -12.22 7.56
C LEU A 53 13.11 -12.39 6.08
N ALA A 54 14.31 -11.99 5.69
CA ALA A 54 14.82 -12.09 4.32
C ALA A 54 15.28 -13.51 3.95
N ALA A 55 15.14 -14.50 4.85
CA ALA A 55 15.57 -15.86 4.58
C ALA A 55 14.64 -16.56 3.56
N ASP A 56 15.27 -17.18 2.56
CA ASP A 56 14.63 -18.08 1.60
C ASP A 56 14.26 -19.42 2.27
N GLN A 57 13.23 -19.37 3.11
CA GLN A 57 12.71 -20.51 3.86
C GLN A 57 11.24 -20.76 3.53
N PRO A 58 10.81 -22.01 3.32
CA PRO A 58 9.41 -22.31 3.04
C PRO A 58 8.52 -21.98 4.24
N PRO A 59 7.23 -21.65 4.03
CA PRO A 59 6.30 -21.29 5.10
C PRO A 59 6.28 -22.29 6.27
N ALA A 60 6.38 -23.60 6.02
CA ALA A 60 6.40 -24.65 7.05
C ALA A 60 7.50 -24.45 8.12
N SER A 61 8.62 -23.87 7.72
CA SER A 61 9.79 -23.63 8.58
C SER A 61 9.74 -22.28 9.30
N ARG A 62 8.87 -21.36 8.85
CA ARG A 62 8.76 -20.01 9.41
C ARG A 62 7.99 -20.02 10.72
N ARG A 63 8.34 -19.07 11.60
CA ARG A 63 7.62 -18.81 12.84
C ARG A 63 7.40 -17.31 12.94
N TYR A 64 6.14 -16.91 12.98
CA TYR A 64 5.77 -15.50 13.08
C TYR A 64 5.45 -15.13 14.53
N LEU A 65 5.72 -13.87 14.86
CA LEU A 65 5.30 -13.31 16.13
C LEU A 65 3.78 -13.11 16.12
N SER A 66 3.13 -13.39 17.26
CA SER A 66 1.79 -12.84 17.47
C SER A 66 1.87 -11.32 17.65
N ARG A 67 0.77 -10.61 17.41
CA ARG A 67 0.67 -9.16 17.68
C ARG A 67 1.01 -8.80 19.13
N GLU A 68 0.65 -9.67 20.07
CA GLU A 68 1.00 -9.55 21.48
C GLU A 68 2.50 -9.73 21.72
N ALA A 69 3.10 -10.76 21.13
CA ALA A 69 4.54 -11.02 21.23
C ALA A 69 5.35 -9.91 20.58
N TYR A 70 4.92 -9.42 19.41
CA TYR A 70 5.54 -8.29 18.73
C TYR A 70 5.54 -7.04 19.61
N CYS A 71 4.40 -6.68 20.22
CA CYS A 71 4.32 -5.55 21.14
C CYS A 71 5.30 -5.68 22.32
N GLN A 72 5.44 -6.90 22.87
CA GLN A 72 6.35 -7.17 23.98
C GLN A 72 7.82 -7.10 23.56
N GLN A 73 8.14 -7.58 22.35
CA GLN A 73 9.51 -7.73 21.87
C GLN A 73 10.04 -6.52 21.10
N HIS A 74 9.18 -5.71 20.46
CA HIS A 74 9.59 -4.65 19.52
C HIS A 74 8.75 -3.38 19.63
N GLY A 75 7.77 -3.32 20.54
CA GLY A 75 6.99 -2.11 20.79
C GLY A 75 7.79 -0.98 21.44
N ALA A 76 7.21 0.21 21.47
CA ALA A 76 7.80 1.38 22.13
C ALA A 76 7.89 1.18 23.65
N SER A 77 8.92 1.74 24.27
CA SER A 77 9.09 1.66 25.73
C SER A 77 8.06 2.54 26.43
N HIS A 78 7.64 2.13 27.64
CA HIS A 78 6.72 2.96 28.44
C HIS A 78 7.34 4.31 28.79
N SER A 79 8.66 4.37 29.06
CA SER A 79 9.37 5.61 29.34
C SER A 79 9.38 6.56 28.14
N ASP A 80 9.60 6.06 26.93
CA ASP A 80 9.59 6.89 25.71
C ASP A 80 8.19 7.47 25.46
N ILE A 81 7.13 6.67 25.64
CA ILE A 81 5.74 7.13 25.56
C ILE A 81 5.49 8.25 26.58
N VAL A 82 5.86 8.03 27.85
CA VAL A 82 5.69 9.03 28.92
C VAL A 82 6.44 10.32 28.61
N SER A 83 7.65 10.25 28.04
CA SER A 83 8.40 11.43 27.61
C SER A 83 7.65 12.26 26.56
N VAL A 84 7.05 11.61 25.56
CA VAL A 84 6.22 12.29 24.54
C VAL A 84 4.93 12.86 25.16
N GLU A 85 4.28 12.13 26.07
CA GLU A 85 3.08 12.63 26.76
C GLU A 85 3.38 13.85 27.65
N MET A 86 4.53 13.88 28.32
CA MET A 86 4.97 15.04 29.10
C MET A 86 5.27 16.23 28.19
N PHE A 87 5.99 16.01 27.08
CA PHE A 87 6.25 17.03 26.07
C PHE A 87 4.95 17.62 25.53
N ALA A 88 3.95 16.78 25.25
CA ALA A 88 2.63 17.22 24.78
C ALA A 88 1.96 18.17 25.79
N ARG A 89 1.91 17.79 27.07
CA ARG A 89 1.31 18.61 28.13
C ARG A 89 2.03 19.93 28.33
N GLN A 90 3.36 19.94 28.23
CA GLN A 90 4.16 21.17 28.35
C GLN A 90 3.88 22.18 27.23
N HIS A 91 3.48 21.70 26.05
CA HIS A 91 3.14 22.54 24.89
C HIS A 91 1.63 22.75 24.73
N GLY A 92 0.82 22.41 25.74
CA GLY A 92 -0.62 22.64 25.72
C GLY A 92 -1.41 21.68 24.82
N MET A 93 -0.81 20.55 24.43
CA MET A 93 -1.48 19.50 23.66
C MET A 93 -2.11 18.44 24.57
N ALA A 94 -3.24 17.87 24.13
CA ALA A 94 -3.88 16.70 24.71
C ALA A 94 -3.33 15.41 24.10
N VAL A 95 -3.18 14.37 24.92
CA VAL A 95 -2.89 13.00 24.47
C VAL A 95 -4.21 12.30 24.18
N ILE A 96 -4.47 11.98 22.92
CA ILE A 96 -5.71 11.30 22.50
C ILE A 96 -5.57 9.79 22.68
N ARG A 97 -4.43 9.24 22.28
CA ARG A 97 -4.14 7.80 22.37
C ARG A 97 -2.64 7.55 22.39
N SER A 98 -2.22 6.55 23.16
CA SER A 98 -0.86 6.00 23.14
C SER A 98 -0.95 4.51 22.82
N ASP A 99 -0.12 4.03 21.90
CA ASP A 99 -0.10 2.62 21.48
C ASP A 99 1.35 2.13 21.34
N ALA A 100 1.75 1.26 22.27
CA ALA A 100 3.10 0.72 22.27
C ALA A 100 3.36 -0.25 21.11
N ALA A 101 2.35 -0.99 20.64
CA ALA A 101 2.52 -1.95 19.56
C ALA A 101 2.72 -1.22 18.23
N GLN A 102 1.89 -0.22 17.98
CA GLN A 102 1.96 0.66 16.81
C GLN A 102 3.01 1.78 16.95
N ARG A 103 3.77 1.78 18.05
CA ARG A 103 4.82 2.75 18.37
C ARG A 103 4.40 4.20 18.14
N ARG A 104 3.18 4.57 18.55
CA ARG A 104 2.65 5.91 18.28
C ARG A 104 1.95 6.54 19.45
N VAL A 105 2.00 7.87 19.49
CA VAL A 105 1.20 8.72 20.37
C VAL A 105 0.47 9.73 19.50
N VAL A 106 -0.87 9.72 19.57
CA VAL A 106 -1.74 10.67 18.88
C VAL A 106 -1.97 11.86 19.79
N LEU A 107 -1.64 13.05 19.31
CA LEU A 107 -1.76 14.31 20.04
C LEU A 107 -2.78 15.22 19.35
N SER A 108 -3.47 16.04 20.14
CA SER A 108 -4.39 17.08 19.65
C SER A 108 -4.06 18.41 20.29
N GLY A 109 -4.07 19.50 19.53
CA GLY A 109 -3.77 20.85 20.02
C GLY A 109 -4.03 21.92 18.99
N THR A 110 -3.89 23.18 19.38
CA THR A 110 -4.04 24.33 18.48
C THR A 110 -2.88 24.42 17.49
N ALA A 111 -3.09 25.02 16.32
CA ALA A 111 -2.03 25.27 15.35
C ALA A 111 -0.85 26.02 15.97
N ALA A 112 -1.11 27.03 16.80
CA ALA A 112 -0.07 27.75 17.52
C ALA A 112 0.75 26.85 18.47
N SER A 113 0.11 25.93 19.19
CA SER A 113 0.81 24.94 20.02
C SER A 113 1.68 24.00 19.18
N MET A 114 1.19 23.56 18.02
CA MET A 114 1.94 22.70 17.10
C MET A 114 3.18 23.40 16.52
N GLU A 115 3.01 24.64 16.04
CA GLU A 115 4.09 25.47 15.52
C GLU A 115 5.19 25.68 16.58
N HIS A 116 4.79 26.01 17.81
CA HIS A 116 5.72 26.21 18.91
C HIS A 116 6.45 24.93 19.30
N ALA A 117 5.74 23.80 19.37
CA ALA A 117 6.29 22.52 19.80
C ALA A 117 7.30 21.93 18.81
N PHE A 118 7.03 22.06 17.50
CA PHE A 118 7.84 21.41 16.46
C PHE A 118 8.72 22.37 15.66
N GLY A 119 8.72 23.66 16.01
CA GLY A 119 9.59 24.67 15.40
C GLY A 119 9.28 24.92 13.93
N VAL A 120 7.99 25.03 13.60
CA VAL A 120 7.51 25.14 12.22
C VAL A 120 6.52 26.30 12.08
N GLN A 121 6.26 26.73 10.85
CA GLN A 121 5.15 27.61 10.50
C GLN A 121 4.19 26.86 9.58
N LEU A 122 2.90 26.88 9.91
CA LEU A 122 1.85 26.24 9.14
C LEU A 122 1.18 27.28 8.24
N GLN A 123 0.97 26.92 6.98
CA GLN A 123 0.29 27.77 6.01
C GLN A 123 -0.82 27.00 5.31
N ASP A 124 -1.91 27.70 5.00
CA ASP A 124 -2.92 27.19 4.07
C ASP A 124 -2.43 27.44 2.65
N TYR A 125 -2.56 26.41 1.81
CA TYR A 125 -2.20 26.45 0.40
C TYR A 125 -3.41 26.12 -0.46
N GLU A 126 -3.50 26.74 -1.63
CA GLU A 126 -4.39 26.35 -2.72
C GLU A 126 -3.60 25.58 -3.78
N PHE A 127 -4.15 24.47 -4.24
CA PHE A 127 -3.61 23.59 -5.28
C PHE A 127 -4.77 23.15 -6.20
N PRO A 128 -4.54 22.69 -7.45
CA PRO A 128 -5.64 22.31 -8.36
C PRO A 128 -6.67 21.33 -7.77
N ASP A 129 -6.24 20.43 -6.87
CA ASP A 129 -7.10 19.42 -6.23
C ASP A 129 -7.79 19.91 -4.93
N GLY A 130 -7.57 21.17 -4.55
CA GLY A 130 -8.18 21.80 -3.38
C GLY A 130 -7.19 22.53 -2.48
N THR A 131 -7.63 22.84 -1.26
CA THR A 131 -6.80 23.49 -0.24
C THR A 131 -6.22 22.48 0.73
N TYR A 132 -5.01 22.72 1.21
CA TYR A 132 -4.38 21.92 2.26
C TYR A 132 -3.60 22.80 3.24
N ARG A 133 -3.45 22.34 4.47
CA ARG A 133 -2.49 22.87 5.43
C ARG A 133 -1.15 22.23 5.17
N GLY A 134 -0.13 23.05 4.98
CA GLY A 134 1.23 22.61 4.71
C GLY A 134 2.28 23.25 5.61
N ARG A 135 3.51 22.79 5.44
CA ARG A 135 4.72 23.38 6.03
C ARG A 135 5.90 23.28 5.08
N GLU A 136 6.91 24.10 5.34
CA GLU A 136 8.21 24.04 4.68
C GLU A 136 9.33 23.89 5.71
N GLY A 137 10.41 23.22 5.32
CA GLY A 137 11.58 23.00 6.17
C GLY A 137 11.48 21.76 7.06
N GLU A 138 12.29 21.74 8.11
CA GLU A 138 12.50 20.60 9.01
C GLU A 138 11.67 20.70 10.29
N LEU A 139 11.28 19.55 10.83
CA LEU A 139 10.66 19.48 12.15
C LEU A 139 11.72 19.27 13.24
N HIS A 140 11.48 19.86 14.40
CA HIS A 140 12.40 19.85 15.52
C HIS A 140 11.73 19.33 16.78
N VAL A 141 12.52 18.68 17.64
CA VAL A 141 12.13 18.29 19.00
C VAL A 141 13.21 18.68 20.01
N PRO A 142 12.89 18.77 21.30
CA PRO A 142 13.90 18.93 22.34
C PRO A 142 14.92 17.77 22.38
N PRO A 143 16.15 17.99 22.89
CA PRO A 143 17.21 16.96 22.92
C PRO A 143 16.83 15.69 23.67
N GLU A 144 15.97 15.80 24.70
CA GLU A 144 15.44 14.66 25.45
C GLU A 144 14.56 13.72 24.61
N LEU A 145 14.03 14.19 23.48
CA LEU A 145 13.26 13.38 22.53
C LEU A 145 14.08 12.99 21.29
N ALA A 146 15.36 13.41 21.21
CA ALA A 146 16.25 13.04 20.12
C ALA A 146 16.41 11.52 20.03
N GLY A 147 16.10 10.95 18.86
CA GLY A 147 16.10 9.50 18.63
C GLY A 147 14.97 8.74 19.34
N VAL A 148 14.14 9.41 20.14
CA VAL A 148 12.87 8.84 20.65
C VAL A 148 11.77 9.02 19.61
N VAL A 149 11.65 10.25 19.09
CA VAL A 149 10.71 10.59 18.02
C VAL A 149 11.39 10.31 16.67
N GLU A 150 10.83 9.36 15.92
CA GLU A 150 11.29 8.98 14.58
C GLU A 150 10.52 9.71 13.48
N GLY A 151 9.31 10.21 13.77
CA GLY A 151 8.53 10.98 12.81
C GLY A 151 7.34 11.69 13.45
N VAL A 152 6.88 12.76 12.81
CA VAL A 152 5.68 13.52 13.19
C VAL A 152 4.84 13.76 11.94
N PHE A 153 3.60 13.27 11.96
CA PHE A 153 2.70 13.25 10.81
C PHE A 153 1.39 13.97 11.11
N GLY A 154 0.82 14.67 10.12
CA GLY A 154 -0.49 15.33 10.22
C GLY A 154 -0.42 16.86 10.42
N LEU A 155 0.78 17.41 10.63
CA LEU A 155 1.00 18.87 10.56
C LEU A 155 0.72 19.38 9.16
N ASP A 156 1.15 18.60 8.17
CA ASP A 156 0.79 18.73 6.76
C ASP A 156 -0.34 17.73 6.46
N ASP A 157 -1.43 18.20 5.86
CA ASP A 157 -2.59 17.37 5.48
C ASP A 157 -2.87 17.36 3.98
N ARG A 158 -1.83 17.62 3.16
CA ARG A 158 -1.92 17.45 1.71
C ARG A 158 -2.36 16.02 1.35
N PRO A 159 -3.16 15.84 0.29
CA PRO A 159 -3.35 14.54 -0.34
C PRO A 159 -2.00 13.93 -0.71
N VAL A 160 -1.72 12.71 -0.24
CA VAL A 160 -0.41 12.06 -0.43
C VAL A 160 -0.43 11.03 -1.56
N ALA A 161 -1.59 10.45 -1.86
CA ALA A 161 -1.70 9.34 -2.80
C ALA A 161 -2.94 9.46 -3.69
N THR A 162 -2.89 8.79 -4.83
CA THR A 162 -4.02 8.57 -5.74
C THR A 162 -4.30 7.08 -5.86
N PRO A 163 -5.55 6.67 -6.14
CA PRO A 163 -5.84 5.27 -6.46
C PRO A 163 -5.20 4.91 -7.80
N LYS A 164 -4.64 3.70 -7.93
CA LYS A 164 -3.97 3.21 -9.15
C LYS A 164 -4.96 2.48 -10.06
N LEU A 165 -6.02 3.23 -10.37
CA LEU A 165 -7.17 2.79 -11.13
C LEU A 165 -7.20 3.45 -12.50
N GLN A 166 -7.43 2.65 -13.54
CA GLN A 166 -7.76 3.16 -14.87
C GLN A 166 -9.14 2.71 -15.30
N ARG A 167 -9.82 3.57 -16.03
CA ARG A 167 -11.14 3.26 -16.59
C ARG A 167 -11.06 3.17 -18.10
N GLN A 168 -11.73 2.17 -18.65
CA GLN A 168 -11.97 2.14 -20.09
C GLN A 168 -12.92 3.28 -20.48
N GLU A 169 -12.38 4.37 -21.03
CA GLU A 169 -13.19 5.48 -21.52
C GLU A 169 -13.89 5.10 -22.83
N SER A 170 -15.19 4.83 -22.76
CA SER A 170 -16.11 5.01 -23.89
C SER A 170 -17.40 5.62 -23.37
N ASP A 171 -17.58 6.93 -23.63
CA ASP A 171 -18.86 7.65 -23.65
C ASP A 171 -19.92 7.33 -22.57
N GLY A 172 -19.48 6.94 -21.37
CA GLY A 172 -20.32 6.63 -20.22
C GLY A 172 -21.14 5.33 -20.33
N ARG A 173 -20.91 4.49 -21.34
CA ARG A 173 -21.60 3.20 -21.55
C ARG A 173 -20.58 2.09 -21.75
N LEU A 174 -20.78 0.95 -21.09
CA LEU A 174 -20.09 -0.28 -21.50
C LEU A 174 -20.43 -0.56 -22.96
N GLN A 175 -19.44 -0.48 -23.85
CA GLN A 175 -19.61 -0.99 -25.20
C GLN A 175 -19.97 -2.48 -25.11
N ALA A 176 -20.91 -2.94 -25.93
CA ALA A 176 -21.18 -4.37 -26.10
C ALA A 176 -19.91 -5.15 -26.51
N ALA A 177 -18.88 -4.47 -27.01
CA ALA A 177 -17.55 -5.00 -27.31
C ALA A 177 -16.73 -5.38 -26.05
N ALA A 178 -16.85 -4.63 -24.93
CA ALA A 178 -16.14 -4.93 -23.69
C ALA A 178 -16.55 -6.28 -23.07
N ALA A 179 -17.78 -6.73 -23.31
CA ALA A 179 -18.26 -8.03 -22.84
C ALA A 179 -17.53 -9.24 -23.49
N GLY A 180 -16.80 -9.02 -24.60
CA GLY A 180 -16.00 -10.06 -25.26
C GLY A 180 -14.51 -10.06 -24.90
N VAL A 181 -14.02 -9.02 -24.22
CA VAL A 181 -12.58 -8.81 -23.98
C VAL A 181 -12.21 -8.52 -22.51
N SER A 182 -13.17 -8.13 -21.67
CA SER A 182 -12.99 -7.90 -20.23
C SER A 182 -13.30 -9.15 -19.41
N TYR A 183 -12.72 -9.28 -18.22
CA TYR A 183 -12.82 -10.47 -17.38
C TYR A 183 -13.55 -10.23 -16.06
N THR A 184 -14.12 -11.29 -15.52
CA THR A 184 -14.47 -11.37 -14.09
C THR A 184 -13.26 -11.91 -13.32
N PRO A 185 -13.08 -11.58 -12.03
CA PRO A 185 -11.98 -12.14 -11.25
C PRO A 185 -11.93 -13.68 -11.25
N PRO A 186 -13.05 -14.43 -11.19
CA PRO A 186 -13.01 -15.89 -11.34
C PRO A 186 -12.54 -16.40 -12.70
N GLN A 187 -12.69 -15.63 -13.79
CA GLN A 187 -12.11 -15.98 -15.10
C GLN A 187 -10.60 -15.79 -15.08
N LEU A 188 -10.10 -14.66 -14.55
CA LEU A 188 -8.67 -14.41 -14.38
C LEU A 188 -8.02 -15.45 -13.48
N ALA A 189 -8.68 -15.82 -12.38
CA ALA A 189 -8.23 -16.91 -11.50
C ALA A 189 -7.99 -18.21 -12.26
N ARG A 190 -8.86 -18.55 -13.24
CA ARG A 190 -8.67 -19.74 -14.08
C ARG A 190 -7.52 -19.56 -15.07
N LEU A 191 -7.40 -18.39 -15.70
CA LEU A 191 -6.33 -18.07 -16.65
C LEU A 191 -4.94 -18.10 -15.97
N TYR A 192 -4.87 -17.70 -14.70
CA TYR A 192 -3.67 -17.74 -13.85
C TYR A 192 -3.53 -19.02 -13.02
N ASN A 193 -4.28 -20.08 -13.34
CA ASN A 193 -4.19 -21.38 -12.67
C ASN A 193 -4.29 -21.29 -11.14
N PHE A 194 -5.18 -20.46 -10.59
CA PHE A 194 -5.40 -20.40 -9.13
C PHE A 194 -5.88 -21.77 -8.63
N PRO A 195 -5.47 -22.19 -7.42
CA PRO A 195 -5.81 -23.51 -6.89
C PRO A 195 -7.33 -23.68 -6.72
N PRO A 196 -7.94 -24.70 -7.35
CA PRO A 196 -9.38 -24.91 -7.29
C PRO A 196 -9.82 -25.48 -5.93
N GLY A 197 -11.09 -25.28 -5.57
CA GLY A 197 -11.68 -25.85 -4.36
C GLY A 197 -11.33 -25.11 -3.06
N LEU A 198 -10.61 -24.00 -3.15
CA LEU A 198 -10.32 -23.08 -2.06
C LEU A 198 -11.20 -21.83 -2.20
N ASP A 199 -11.49 -21.19 -1.08
CA ASP A 199 -12.44 -20.06 -1.01
C ASP A 199 -12.04 -18.97 0.00
N GLY A 200 -10.86 -19.09 0.61
CA GLY A 200 -10.36 -18.16 1.62
C GLY A 200 -10.90 -18.41 3.02
N THR A 201 -11.57 -19.54 3.28
CA THR A 201 -12.09 -19.87 4.62
C THR A 201 -11.00 -19.74 5.70
N GLY A 202 -11.33 -18.98 6.75
CA GLY A 202 -10.44 -18.75 7.89
C GLY A 202 -9.41 -17.63 7.68
N GLN A 203 -9.40 -16.99 6.51
CA GLN A 203 -8.52 -15.87 6.21
C GLN A 203 -9.21 -14.52 6.40
N CYS A 204 -8.39 -13.49 6.61
CA CYS A 204 -8.81 -12.10 6.58
C CYS A 204 -7.86 -11.32 5.65
N ILE A 205 -8.44 -10.61 4.68
CA ILE A 205 -7.76 -9.67 3.80
C ILE A 205 -8.07 -8.27 4.31
N GLY A 206 -7.04 -7.50 4.68
CA GLY A 206 -7.18 -6.08 4.95
C GLY A 206 -7.04 -5.28 3.66
N ILE A 207 -7.86 -4.24 3.49
CA ILE A 207 -7.80 -3.31 2.35
C ILE A 207 -7.65 -1.90 2.93
N ILE A 208 -6.69 -1.13 2.42
CA ILE A 208 -6.41 0.23 2.89
C ILE A 208 -7.02 1.24 1.91
N GLU A 209 -7.89 2.12 2.41
CA GLU A 209 -8.61 3.09 1.59
C GLU A 209 -8.46 4.50 2.12
N LEU A 210 -8.12 5.45 1.24
CA LEU A 210 -7.87 6.85 1.60
C LEU A 210 -9.00 7.81 1.23
N GLY A 211 -10.13 7.27 0.75
CA GLY A 211 -11.30 8.03 0.34
C GLY A 211 -12.44 7.15 -0.13
N GLY A 212 -13.54 7.79 -0.55
CA GLY A 212 -14.67 7.10 -1.16
C GLY A 212 -15.44 6.18 -0.21
N GLY A 213 -16.01 5.13 -0.76
CA GLY A 213 -16.72 4.13 0.00
C GLY A 213 -17.32 2.99 -0.81
N SER A 214 -17.89 2.02 -0.09
CA SER A 214 -18.60 0.88 -0.66
C SER A 214 -20.09 0.91 -0.34
N ARG A 215 -20.90 0.41 -1.28
CA ARG A 215 -22.35 0.27 -1.15
C ARG A 215 -22.71 -1.22 -1.00
N PRO A 216 -23.25 -1.67 0.16
CA PRO A 216 -23.60 -3.09 0.36
C PRO A 216 -24.58 -3.66 -0.68
N ARG A 217 -25.45 -2.82 -1.26
CA ARG A 217 -26.38 -3.23 -2.32
C ARG A 217 -25.65 -3.65 -3.59
N ASP A 218 -24.59 -2.93 -3.94
CA ASP A 218 -23.84 -3.15 -5.18
C ASP A 218 -23.03 -4.42 -5.06
N LEU A 219 -22.30 -4.59 -3.94
CA LEU A 219 -21.62 -5.84 -3.60
C LEU A 219 -22.58 -7.03 -3.67
N LYS A 220 -23.76 -6.93 -3.02
CA LYS A 220 -24.77 -8.01 -3.06
C LYS A 220 -25.19 -8.37 -4.49
N THR A 221 -25.33 -7.37 -5.36
CA THR A 221 -25.74 -7.57 -6.75
C THR A 221 -24.60 -8.21 -7.55
N TYR A 222 -23.39 -7.67 -7.44
CA TYR A 222 -22.18 -8.17 -8.08
C TYR A 222 -21.92 -9.65 -7.76
N PHE A 223 -21.87 -10.01 -6.47
CA PHE A 223 -21.62 -11.40 -6.06
C PHE A 223 -22.75 -12.35 -6.48
N ALA A 224 -24.01 -11.90 -6.47
CA ALA A 224 -25.13 -12.69 -6.95
C ALA A 224 -25.05 -12.96 -8.46
N GLU A 225 -24.64 -11.97 -9.27
CA GLU A 225 -24.45 -12.10 -10.71
C GLU A 225 -23.32 -13.08 -11.06
N LEU A 226 -22.28 -13.16 -10.22
CA LEU A 226 -21.21 -14.15 -10.34
C LEU A 226 -21.59 -15.54 -9.79
N GLY A 227 -22.74 -15.68 -9.13
CA GLY A 227 -23.13 -16.92 -8.45
C GLY A 227 -22.26 -17.25 -7.23
N LEU A 228 -21.65 -16.24 -6.62
CA LEU A 228 -20.77 -16.36 -5.45
C LEU A 228 -21.49 -15.92 -4.17
N PRO A 229 -21.09 -16.43 -2.99
CA PRO A 229 -21.61 -15.89 -1.73
C PRO A 229 -21.05 -14.48 -1.51
N LEU A 230 -21.85 -13.63 -0.87
CA LEU A 230 -21.41 -12.30 -0.44
C LEU A 230 -20.36 -12.44 0.68
N PRO A 231 -19.12 -11.94 0.51
CA PRO A 231 -18.11 -11.97 1.57
C PRO A 231 -18.52 -11.15 2.78
N VAL A 232 -17.93 -11.47 3.94
CA VAL A 232 -18.09 -10.66 5.14
C VAL A 232 -17.22 -9.42 5.03
N VAL A 233 -17.84 -8.27 4.77
CA VAL A 233 -17.14 -6.98 4.73
C VAL A 233 -17.25 -6.27 6.08
N LYS A 234 -16.10 -5.91 6.66
CA LYS A 234 -15.97 -5.11 7.88
C LYS A 234 -15.43 -3.73 7.49
N ILE A 235 -16.07 -2.68 7.98
CA ILE A 235 -15.63 -1.30 7.79
C ILE A 235 -14.97 -0.83 9.08
N ILE A 236 -13.71 -0.41 9.00
CA ILE A 236 -12.90 0.08 10.11
C ILE A 236 -12.60 1.55 9.85
N SER A 237 -12.89 2.38 10.86
CA SER A 237 -12.60 3.82 10.84
C SER A 237 -11.24 4.08 11.46
N VAL A 238 -10.38 4.79 10.74
CA VAL A 238 -9.08 5.28 11.20
C VAL A 238 -9.08 6.80 11.07
N ASP A 239 -8.62 7.49 12.12
CA ASP A 239 -8.57 8.95 12.20
C ASP A 239 -9.86 9.64 11.76
N HIS A 240 -10.98 9.11 12.25
CA HIS A 240 -12.35 9.60 12.01
C HIS A 240 -12.85 9.47 10.56
N ALA A 241 -12.07 8.93 9.63
CA ALA A 241 -12.53 8.63 8.28
C ALA A 241 -13.59 7.53 8.29
N LYS A 242 -14.49 7.56 7.32
CA LYS A 242 -15.67 6.69 7.25
C LYS A 242 -15.85 6.22 5.82
N ASN A 243 -16.51 5.07 5.67
CA ASN A 243 -17.13 4.68 4.41
C ASN A 243 -18.13 5.78 4.01
N ARG A 244 -17.78 6.59 3.02
CA ARG A 244 -18.55 7.76 2.59
C ARG A 244 -18.67 7.76 1.06
N PRO A 245 -19.49 6.86 0.52
CA PRO A 245 -19.51 6.64 -0.90
C PRO A 245 -20.22 7.82 -1.62
N THR A 246 -19.59 8.39 -2.63
CA THR A 246 -20.09 9.52 -3.43
C THR A 246 -20.60 9.11 -4.82
N THR A 247 -19.73 9.09 -5.83
CA THR A 247 -20.09 8.79 -7.23
C THR A 247 -19.13 7.77 -7.86
N ALA A 248 -19.57 7.13 -8.96
CA ALA A 248 -18.78 6.13 -9.67
C ALA A 248 -17.47 6.66 -10.29
N ASP A 249 -17.32 7.98 -10.38
CA ASP A 249 -16.14 8.65 -10.90
C ASP A 249 -15.23 9.17 -9.76
N SER A 250 -15.55 8.81 -8.52
CA SER A 250 -14.76 9.11 -7.31
C SER A 250 -13.95 7.89 -6.86
N ALA A 251 -13.29 8.02 -5.70
CA ALA A 251 -12.62 6.91 -5.02
C ALA A 251 -13.54 5.71 -4.68
N ASP A 252 -14.87 5.83 -4.83
CA ASP A 252 -15.79 4.67 -4.76
C ASP A 252 -15.43 3.58 -5.78
N GLY A 253 -14.93 3.97 -6.96
CA GLY A 253 -14.50 3.01 -7.99
C GLY A 253 -13.40 2.09 -7.49
N GLU A 254 -12.42 2.67 -6.79
CA GLU A 254 -11.31 1.95 -6.18
C GLU A 254 -11.79 1.01 -5.08
N VAL A 255 -12.54 1.56 -4.13
CA VAL A 255 -13.03 0.80 -2.96
C VAL A 255 -13.88 -0.40 -3.41
N MET A 256 -14.72 -0.20 -4.43
CA MET A 256 -15.54 -1.28 -4.97
C MET A 256 -14.70 -2.30 -5.74
N LEU A 257 -13.76 -1.87 -6.60
CA LEU A 257 -12.85 -2.79 -7.31
C LEU A 257 -12.08 -3.68 -6.34
N ASP A 258 -11.44 -3.09 -5.32
CA ASP A 258 -10.61 -3.81 -4.36
C ASP A 258 -11.41 -4.89 -3.61
N ILE A 259 -12.61 -4.54 -3.11
CA ILE A 259 -13.50 -5.49 -2.41
C ILE A 259 -14.02 -6.57 -3.36
N GLU A 260 -14.44 -6.18 -4.57
CA GLU A 260 -15.03 -7.08 -5.56
C GLU A 260 -14.02 -8.09 -6.09
N VAL A 261 -12.79 -7.65 -6.42
CA VAL A 261 -11.72 -8.52 -6.90
C VAL A 261 -11.28 -9.49 -5.79
N ALA A 262 -10.85 -8.98 -4.63
CA ALA A 262 -10.38 -9.84 -3.54
C ALA A 262 -11.48 -10.79 -3.06
N GLY A 263 -12.70 -10.27 -2.92
CA GLY A 263 -13.86 -11.05 -2.49
C GLY A 263 -14.32 -12.08 -3.52
N ALA A 264 -14.17 -11.84 -4.83
CA ALA A 264 -14.57 -12.83 -5.84
C ALA A 264 -13.56 -13.98 -5.97
N ILE A 265 -12.28 -13.72 -5.67
CA ILE A 265 -11.25 -14.74 -5.59
C ILE A 265 -11.37 -15.56 -4.29
N ALA A 266 -11.55 -14.89 -3.15
CA ALA A 266 -11.61 -15.49 -1.83
C ALA A 266 -12.95 -15.20 -1.12
N PRO A 267 -14.08 -15.75 -1.61
CA PRO A 267 -15.43 -15.34 -1.21
C PRO A 267 -15.83 -15.69 0.22
N ARG A 268 -15.03 -16.49 0.93
CA ARG A 268 -15.22 -16.80 2.35
C ARG A 268 -14.14 -16.20 3.26
N ALA A 269 -13.21 -15.43 2.72
CA ALA A 269 -12.36 -14.57 3.53
C ALA A 269 -13.19 -13.43 4.14
N THR A 270 -12.79 -12.96 5.32
CA THR A 270 -13.26 -11.66 5.81
C THR A 270 -12.52 -10.56 5.07
N ILE A 271 -13.23 -9.56 4.57
CA ILE A 271 -12.65 -8.36 3.96
C ILE A 271 -12.75 -7.22 4.96
N ALA A 272 -11.62 -6.78 5.52
CA ALA A 272 -11.54 -5.71 6.50
C ALA A 272 -11.01 -4.42 5.84
N VAL A 273 -11.89 -3.46 5.61
CA VAL A 273 -11.59 -2.22 4.88
C VAL A 273 -11.30 -1.10 5.89
N TYR A 274 -10.07 -0.59 5.89
CA TYR A 274 -9.58 0.46 6.78
C TYR A 274 -9.61 1.80 6.05
N PHE A 275 -10.59 2.63 6.38
CA PHE A 275 -10.70 3.98 5.84
C PHE A 275 -9.89 4.96 6.68
N ALA A 276 -9.03 5.75 6.04
CA ALA A 276 -8.28 6.84 6.64
C ALA A 276 -8.32 8.10 5.76
N PRO A 277 -7.98 9.29 6.30
CA PRO A 277 -7.75 10.48 5.49
C PRO A 277 -6.56 10.31 4.54
N ASN A 278 -6.68 10.79 3.31
CA ASN A 278 -5.57 10.85 2.35
C ASN A 278 -4.52 11.87 2.78
N SER A 279 -3.55 11.40 3.57
CA SER A 279 -2.41 12.16 4.10
C SER A 279 -1.33 11.17 4.54
N GLU A 280 -0.07 11.61 4.69
CA GLU A 280 0.99 10.76 5.24
C GLU A 280 0.58 10.15 6.59
N ARG A 281 -0.07 10.94 7.46
CA ARG A 281 -0.58 10.48 8.76
C ARG A 281 -1.61 9.37 8.59
N GLY A 282 -2.73 9.68 7.91
CA GLY A 282 -3.86 8.76 7.83
C GLY A 282 -3.47 7.44 7.18
N PHE A 283 -2.63 7.49 6.15
CA PHE A 283 -2.19 6.29 5.45
C PHE A 283 -1.27 5.42 6.33
N LEU A 284 -0.27 6.00 7.00
CA LEU A 284 0.54 5.26 7.97
C LEU A 284 -0.30 4.67 9.12
N ASP A 285 -1.25 5.46 9.62
CA ASP A 285 -2.14 5.07 10.70
C ASP A 285 -3.09 3.93 10.29
N ALA A 286 -3.54 3.89 9.04
CA ALA A 286 -4.34 2.79 8.49
C ALA A 286 -3.54 1.49 8.40
N ILE A 287 -2.32 1.56 7.85
CA ILE A 287 -1.43 0.41 7.72
C ILE A 287 -1.12 -0.16 9.10
N THR A 288 -0.67 0.68 10.04
CA THR A 288 -0.33 0.23 11.39
C THR A 288 -1.55 -0.26 12.17
N ALA A 289 -2.74 0.33 11.96
CA ALA A 289 -3.98 -0.20 12.51
C ALA A 289 -4.30 -1.60 12.00
N ALA A 290 -4.17 -1.85 10.70
CA ALA A 290 -4.44 -3.14 10.08
C ALA A 290 -3.42 -4.22 10.48
N VAL A 291 -2.13 -3.88 10.42
CA VAL A 291 -1.03 -4.75 10.81
C VAL A 291 -1.20 -5.21 12.27
N HIS A 292 -1.54 -4.30 13.18
CA HIS A 292 -1.70 -4.61 14.62
C HIS A 292 -3.13 -4.96 15.04
N ASP A 293 -4.08 -5.15 14.10
CA ASP A 293 -5.47 -5.45 14.45
C ASP A 293 -5.62 -6.83 15.13
N LYS A 294 -5.98 -6.80 16.41
CA LYS A 294 -6.20 -8.01 17.23
C LYS A 294 -7.59 -8.62 17.04
N VAL A 295 -8.51 -7.90 16.41
CA VAL A 295 -9.90 -8.32 16.18
C VAL A 295 -10.02 -9.06 14.86
N ASN A 296 -9.77 -8.42 13.72
CA ASN A 296 -9.91 -9.07 12.41
C ASN A 296 -8.66 -9.86 12.02
N ARG A 297 -7.49 -9.49 12.55
CA ARG A 297 -6.21 -10.19 12.37
C ARG A 297 -5.90 -10.52 10.89
N PRO A 298 -5.87 -9.52 9.98
CA PRO A 298 -5.55 -9.77 8.59
C PRO A 298 -4.21 -10.50 8.45
N SER A 299 -4.16 -11.47 7.54
CA SER A 299 -2.95 -12.21 7.14
C SER A 299 -2.37 -11.67 5.82
N VAL A 300 -3.15 -10.85 5.12
CA VAL A 300 -2.79 -10.21 3.86
C VAL A 300 -3.35 -8.79 3.89
N LEU A 301 -2.60 -7.80 3.40
CA LEU A 301 -3.02 -6.42 3.19
C LEU A 301 -2.90 -6.06 1.71
N SER A 302 -3.96 -5.52 1.13
CA SER A 302 -3.97 -4.93 -0.21
C SER A 302 -3.96 -3.41 -0.10
N ILE A 303 -3.07 -2.77 -0.85
CA ILE A 303 -2.92 -1.32 -0.92
C ILE A 303 -2.88 -0.93 -2.39
N SER A 304 -3.94 -0.26 -2.83
CA SER A 304 -4.11 0.16 -4.22
C SER A 304 -3.94 1.68 -4.40
N TRP A 305 -3.42 2.36 -3.36
CA TRP A 305 -3.13 3.79 -3.32
C TRP A 305 -1.63 4.05 -3.27
N GLY A 306 -1.18 5.07 -3.99
CA GLY A 306 0.23 5.48 -3.95
C GLY A 306 0.53 6.79 -4.69
N ALA A 307 1.79 7.18 -4.71
CA ALA A 307 2.33 8.31 -5.46
C ALA A 307 3.85 8.16 -5.67
N PRO A 308 4.45 8.93 -6.59
CA PRO A 308 5.89 8.90 -6.82
C PRO A 308 6.66 9.07 -5.52
N GLU A 309 7.64 8.21 -5.25
CA GLU A 309 8.40 8.27 -3.99
C GLU A 309 9.06 9.63 -3.74
N SER A 310 9.35 10.39 -4.81
CA SER A 310 9.89 11.75 -4.77
C SER A 310 8.96 12.78 -4.12
N ARG A 311 7.66 12.47 -3.94
CA ARG A 311 6.67 13.32 -3.27
C ARG A 311 6.55 13.09 -1.77
N TRP A 312 7.24 12.09 -1.23
CA TRP A 312 7.13 11.69 0.18
C TRP A 312 8.27 12.27 1.01
N THR A 313 8.00 12.53 2.28
CA THR A 313 9.08 12.84 3.22
C THR A 313 9.88 11.57 3.53
N GLY A 314 11.20 11.72 3.76
CA GLY A 314 12.04 10.58 4.13
C GLY A 314 11.61 9.89 5.43
N GLN A 315 11.04 10.65 6.39
CA GLN A 315 10.46 10.08 7.61
C GLN A 315 9.24 9.20 7.30
N ALA A 316 8.39 9.58 6.33
CA ALA A 316 7.22 8.79 5.96
C ALA A 316 7.65 7.48 5.29
N MET A 317 8.54 7.56 4.30
CA MET A 317 9.06 6.36 3.63
C MET A 317 9.70 5.38 4.63
N THR A 318 10.48 5.91 5.58
CA THR A 318 11.08 5.10 6.66
C THR A 318 10.01 4.48 7.57
N ALA A 319 9.01 5.24 8.00
CA ALA A 319 7.98 4.76 8.93
C ALA A 319 7.06 3.69 8.31
N PHE A 320 6.74 3.82 7.02
CA PHE A 320 5.98 2.83 6.26
C PHE A 320 6.78 1.54 6.07
N GLU A 321 8.05 1.62 5.68
CA GLU A 321 8.92 0.44 5.55
C GLU A 321 9.05 -0.30 6.89
N GLN A 322 9.16 0.44 8.00
CA GLN A 322 9.11 -0.16 9.33
C GLN A 322 7.76 -0.84 9.63
N ALA A 323 6.64 -0.26 9.20
CA ALA A 323 5.31 -0.87 9.35
C ALA A 323 5.15 -2.14 8.47
N PHE A 324 5.81 -2.22 7.32
CA PHE A 324 5.83 -3.43 6.49
C PHE A 324 6.79 -4.49 7.05
N THR A 325 7.89 -4.07 7.65
CA THR A 325 8.76 -4.97 8.43
C THR A 325 8.00 -5.57 9.62
N GLU A 326 7.19 -4.76 10.32
CA GLU A 326 6.26 -5.20 11.36
C GLU A 326 5.27 -6.26 10.83
N ALA A 327 4.68 -6.01 9.66
CA ALA A 327 3.80 -6.95 8.98
C ALA A 327 4.51 -8.28 8.69
N ALA A 328 5.71 -8.23 8.11
CA ALA A 328 6.54 -9.39 7.81
C ALA A 328 6.84 -10.23 9.06
N ALA A 329 7.23 -9.59 10.17
CA ALA A 329 7.50 -10.25 11.45
C ALA A 329 6.27 -10.96 12.04
N MET A 330 5.07 -10.46 11.73
CA MET A 330 3.80 -11.04 12.17
C MET A 330 3.14 -11.95 11.11
N GLY A 331 3.84 -12.24 10.01
CA GLY A 331 3.36 -13.13 8.95
C GLY A 331 2.23 -12.53 8.11
N VAL A 332 2.15 -11.21 8.04
CA VAL A 332 1.20 -10.48 7.19
C VAL A 332 1.89 -10.12 5.89
N THR A 333 1.37 -10.58 4.76
CA THR A 333 1.85 -10.16 3.43
C THR A 333 1.25 -8.81 3.08
N VAL A 334 2.06 -7.85 2.63
CA VAL A 334 1.58 -6.54 2.16
C VAL A 334 1.78 -6.46 0.65
N LEU A 335 0.72 -6.14 -0.08
CA LEU A 335 0.72 -6.00 -1.53
C LEU A 335 0.39 -4.56 -1.88
N CYS A 336 1.16 -4.00 -2.81
CA CYS A 336 1.02 -2.62 -3.25
C CYS A 336 0.94 -2.56 -4.77
N ALA A 337 -0.08 -1.88 -5.30
CA ALA A 337 -0.15 -1.53 -6.72
C ALA A 337 1.09 -0.71 -7.13
N ALA A 338 1.74 -1.07 -8.24
CA ALA A 338 3.04 -0.50 -8.62
C ALA A 338 2.97 0.86 -9.33
N GLY A 339 1.77 1.35 -9.64
CA GLY A 339 1.54 2.60 -10.36
C GLY A 339 0.92 2.38 -11.74
N ASP A 340 0.35 3.45 -12.29
CA ASP A 340 -0.45 3.39 -13.53
C ASP A 340 0.00 4.40 -14.59
N ASN A 341 1.11 5.10 -14.35
CA ASN A 341 1.60 6.19 -15.18
C ASN A 341 3.02 5.89 -15.70
N GLY A 342 3.27 4.62 -16.01
CA GLY A 342 4.52 4.15 -16.60
C GLY A 342 5.74 4.36 -15.71
N SER A 343 6.93 4.38 -16.32
CA SER A 343 8.21 4.54 -15.63
C SER A 343 8.44 5.91 -14.99
N THR A 344 7.61 6.91 -15.31
CA THR A 344 7.71 8.27 -14.75
C THR A 344 6.75 8.52 -13.61
N ASP A 345 5.81 7.59 -13.37
CA ASP A 345 4.74 7.69 -12.37
C ASP A 345 4.00 9.05 -12.39
N GLY A 346 3.84 9.61 -13.59
CA GLY A 346 3.13 10.89 -13.82
C GLY A 346 3.96 12.15 -13.55
N GLU A 347 5.23 12.03 -13.15
CA GLU A 347 6.13 13.17 -13.03
C GLU A 347 6.57 13.69 -14.41
N THR A 348 6.78 15.01 -14.50
CA THR A 348 7.11 15.70 -15.76
C THR A 348 8.53 16.24 -15.80
N ASP A 349 9.40 15.80 -14.87
CA ASP A 349 10.78 16.28 -14.74
C ASP A 349 11.78 15.55 -15.66
N GLY A 350 11.29 14.62 -16.49
CA GLY A 350 12.09 13.84 -17.42
C GLY A 350 12.92 12.74 -16.76
N ARG A 351 12.60 12.37 -15.51
CA ARG A 351 13.23 11.26 -14.78
C ARG A 351 12.24 10.12 -14.57
N GLN A 352 12.78 8.96 -14.23
CA GLN A 352 11.99 7.82 -13.79
C GLN A 352 11.64 7.97 -12.32
N HIS A 353 10.43 7.55 -11.96
CA HIS A 353 9.94 7.52 -10.60
C HIS A 353 9.18 6.22 -10.39
N VAL A 354 9.47 5.55 -9.28
CA VAL A 354 8.68 4.39 -8.84
C VAL A 354 7.65 4.84 -7.83
N ASP A 355 6.51 4.17 -7.82
CA ASP A 355 5.42 4.47 -6.92
C ASP A 355 5.72 3.98 -5.49
N PHE A 356 5.34 4.78 -4.50
CA PHE A 356 5.34 4.43 -3.09
C PHE A 356 3.89 4.33 -2.59
N PRO A 357 3.50 3.23 -1.91
CA PRO A 357 4.37 2.33 -1.13
C PRO A 357 4.92 1.08 -1.83
N ALA A 358 4.72 0.90 -3.15
CA ALA A 358 5.24 -0.27 -3.86
C ALA A 358 6.77 -0.36 -3.82
N SER A 359 7.49 0.76 -3.83
CA SER A 359 8.95 0.77 -3.76
C SER A 359 9.53 0.33 -2.41
N ALA A 360 8.72 0.18 -1.36
CA ALA A 360 9.16 -0.34 -0.07
C ALA A 360 9.66 -1.80 -0.19
N PRO A 361 10.86 -2.16 0.32
CA PRO A 361 11.41 -3.51 0.23
C PRO A 361 10.56 -4.62 0.88
N HIS A 362 9.74 -4.31 1.88
CA HIS A 362 8.86 -5.32 2.51
C HIS A 362 7.44 -5.37 1.90
N ALA A 363 7.17 -4.62 0.84
CA ALA A 363 5.97 -4.76 0.03
C ALA A 363 6.18 -5.75 -1.12
N LEU A 364 5.15 -6.50 -1.47
CA LEU A 364 5.05 -7.21 -2.75
C LEU A 364 4.47 -6.24 -3.79
N ALA A 365 5.33 -5.64 -4.61
CA ALA A 365 4.92 -4.71 -5.64
C ALA A 365 4.25 -5.44 -6.81
N CYS A 366 3.06 -4.99 -7.17
CA CYS A 366 2.17 -5.60 -8.15
C CYS A 366 2.07 -4.72 -9.40
N GLY A 367 2.78 -5.10 -10.46
CA GLY A 367 2.72 -4.46 -11.78
C GLY A 367 1.58 -4.97 -12.66
N GLY A 368 1.55 -4.50 -13.89
CA GLY A 368 0.43 -4.65 -14.80
C GLY A 368 0.79 -5.22 -16.17
N THR A 369 -0.06 -6.13 -16.65
CA THR A 369 0.00 -6.71 -17.99
C THR A 369 -1.29 -6.42 -18.76
N ARG A 370 -1.23 -6.65 -20.07
CA ARG A 370 -2.40 -6.79 -20.93
C ARG A 370 -2.59 -8.26 -21.25
N LEU A 371 -3.74 -8.83 -20.91
CA LEU A 371 -4.07 -10.22 -21.19
C LEU A 371 -5.13 -10.33 -22.31
N ASP A 372 -4.73 -10.83 -23.47
CA ASP A 372 -5.62 -11.13 -24.59
C ASP A 372 -5.90 -12.64 -24.67
N VAL A 373 -7.19 -13.01 -24.76
CA VAL A 373 -7.63 -14.40 -25.01
C VAL A 373 -8.22 -14.51 -26.41
N ALA A 374 -7.58 -15.28 -27.26
CA ALA A 374 -8.05 -15.52 -28.62
C ALA A 374 -9.28 -16.46 -28.65
N ALA A 375 -9.99 -16.48 -29.78
CA ALA A 375 -11.21 -17.28 -29.94
C ALA A 375 -11.00 -18.80 -29.81
N ASP A 376 -9.78 -19.29 -30.02
CA ASP A 376 -9.39 -20.70 -29.82
C ASP A 376 -8.98 -21.01 -28.37
N GLY A 377 -9.01 -20.02 -27.48
CA GLY A 377 -8.65 -20.12 -26.07
C GLY A 377 -7.16 -19.93 -25.77
N SER A 378 -6.33 -19.65 -26.79
CA SER A 378 -4.93 -19.27 -26.56
C SER A 378 -4.82 -17.91 -25.88
N THR A 379 -3.84 -17.76 -25.00
CA THR A 379 -3.59 -16.54 -24.22
C THR A 379 -2.28 -15.89 -24.67
N THR A 380 -2.31 -14.60 -24.95
CA THR A 380 -1.11 -13.76 -25.11
C THR A 380 -1.11 -12.73 -23.98
N GLU A 381 0.05 -12.50 -23.37
CA GLU A 381 0.18 -11.55 -22.27
C GLU A 381 1.46 -10.73 -22.46
N THR A 382 1.31 -9.40 -22.45
CA THR A 382 2.40 -8.43 -22.68
C THR A 382 2.39 -7.36 -21.58
N VAL A 383 3.41 -6.51 -21.52
CA VAL A 383 3.37 -5.32 -20.64
C VAL A 383 2.13 -4.48 -20.96
N TRP A 384 1.45 -4.00 -19.94
CA TRP A 384 0.39 -3.01 -20.11
C TRP A 384 1.00 -1.62 -20.37
N ASN A 385 0.74 -1.08 -21.56
CA ASN A 385 1.10 0.29 -21.92
C ASN A 385 0.20 0.82 -23.07
N GLU A 386 -0.75 1.69 -22.71
CA GLU A 386 -1.64 2.40 -23.63
C GLU A 386 -1.21 3.87 -23.82
N GLY A 387 -0.04 4.26 -23.29
CA GLY A 387 0.52 5.60 -23.39
C GLY A 387 1.03 6.15 -22.05
N PRO A 388 1.48 7.43 -22.03
CA PRO A 388 2.23 7.99 -20.91
C PRO A 388 1.46 8.09 -19.58
N ASN A 389 0.12 8.08 -19.63
CA ASN A 389 -0.74 8.20 -18.43
C ASN A 389 -1.51 6.90 -18.13
N SER A 390 -1.20 5.80 -18.81
CA SER A 390 -1.92 4.52 -18.69
C SER A 390 -0.97 3.38 -19.05
N ALA A 391 -0.04 3.08 -18.14
CA ALA A 391 0.92 2.00 -18.27
C ALA A 391 1.37 1.53 -16.88
N THR A 392 1.80 0.27 -16.75
CA THR A 392 2.28 -0.24 -15.46
C THR A 392 3.45 0.59 -14.91
N GLY A 393 3.39 0.95 -13.64
CA GLY A 393 4.54 1.49 -12.92
C GLY A 393 5.65 0.43 -12.80
N GLY A 394 6.89 0.89 -12.74
CA GLY A 394 8.06 0.02 -12.67
C GLY A 394 9.36 0.76 -12.99
N GLY A 395 10.45 0.33 -12.37
CA GLY A 395 11.73 1.03 -12.38
C GLY A 395 12.59 0.66 -11.17
N TYR A 396 13.43 1.59 -10.74
CA TYR A 396 14.28 1.43 -9.57
C TYR A 396 14.08 2.59 -8.60
N SER A 397 13.98 2.28 -7.30
CA SER A 397 13.88 3.30 -6.25
C SER A 397 15.10 4.23 -6.26
N ALA A 398 14.90 5.50 -5.96
CA ALA A 398 15.91 6.48 -5.60
C ALA A 398 16.14 6.58 -4.08
N PHE A 399 15.23 6.03 -3.26
CA PHE A 399 15.33 6.03 -1.80
C PHE A 399 15.85 4.70 -1.21
N PHE A 400 15.25 3.57 -1.60
CA PHE A 400 15.57 2.26 -1.04
C PHE A 400 16.66 1.56 -1.83
N SER A 401 17.78 1.26 -1.17
CA SER A 401 18.81 0.38 -1.72
C SER A 401 18.25 -1.00 -2.04
N ARG A 402 18.89 -1.69 -2.98
CA ARG A 402 18.49 -3.05 -3.37
C ARG A 402 18.52 -3.97 -2.14
N PRO A 403 17.40 -4.60 -1.77
CA PRO A 403 17.40 -5.56 -0.67
C PRO A 403 18.15 -6.84 -1.06
N ASP A 404 18.75 -7.51 -0.09
CA ASP A 404 19.60 -8.69 -0.32
C ASP A 404 18.91 -9.79 -1.14
N TYR A 405 17.61 -10.00 -0.95
CA TYR A 405 16.87 -10.99 -1.73
C TYR A 405 16.82 -10.67 -3.23
N GLN A 406 16.94 -9.41 -3.64
CA GLN A 406 17.06 -9.00 -5.05
C GLN A 406 18.49 -9.11 -5.60
N ALA A 407 19.48 -9.60 -4.83
CA ALA A 407 20.87 -9.71 -5.31
C ALA A 407 21.03 -10.54 -6.59
N VAL A 408 20.10 -11.47 -6.86
CA VAL A 408 20.04 -12.25 -8.10
C VAL A 408 19.92 -11.37 -9.35
N LEU A 409 19.40 -10.15 -9.24
CA LEU A 409 19.24 -9.22 -10.37
C LEU A 409 20.59 -8.70 -10.94
N GLY A 410 21.72 -9.03 -10.29
CA GLY A 410 23.06 -8.70 -10.76
C GLY A 410 23.63 -7.44 -10.12
N GLU A 411 24.95 -7.37 -9.98
CA GLU A 411 25.65 -6.33 -9.17
C GLU A 411 25.41 -4.89 -9.64
N ASP A 412 25.06 -4.69 -10.91
CA ASP A 412 24.74 -3.37 -11.49
C ASP A 412 23.41 -2.80 -10.97
N VAL A 413 22.51 -3.65 -10.45
CA VAL A 413 21.29 -3.21 -9.78
C VAL A 413 21.62 -2.86 -8.33
N THR A 414 21.63 -1.57 -8.00
CA THR A 414 22.00 -1.08 -6.66
C THR A 414 20.81 -0.61 -5.82
N MET A 415 19.65 -0.42 -6.45
CA MET A 415 18.43 0.08 -5.82
C MET A 415 17.28 -0.94 -5.93
N ARG A 416 16.26 -0.83 -5.07
CA ARG A 416 15.07 -1.70 -5.07
C ARG A 416 14.39 -1.63 -6.43
N GLY A 417 14.37 -2.74 -7.17
CA GLY A 417 13.69 -2.85 -8.46
C GLY A 417 12.21 -3.14 -8.28
N VAL A 418 11.34 -2.46 -9.04
CA VAL A 418 9.87 -2.54 -9.00
C VAL A 418 9.36 -2.90 -10.41
N PRO A 419 8.32 -3.75 -10.57
CA PRO A 419 7.58 -4.48 -9.54
C PRO A 419 8.23 -5.84 -9.17
N ASP A 420 7.62 -6.59 -8.26
CA ASP A 420 8.06 -7.96 -7.91
C ASP A 420 7.31 -9.00 -8.75
N VAL A 421 6.03 -8.77 -9.01
CA VAL A 421 5.11 -9.63 -9.78
C VAL A 421 4.13 -8.78 -10.59
N ALA A 422 3.35 -9.38 -11.48
CA ALA A 422 2.33 -8.69 -12.26
C ALA A 422 1.00 -9.47 -12.38
N GLY A 423 0.03 -8.86 -13.05
CA GLY A 423 -1.25 -9.42 -13.46
C GLY A 423 -1.98 -8.46 -14.40
N ASP A 424 -3.07 -8.90 -15.01
CA ASP A 424 -3.85 -8.09 -15.96
C ASP A 424 -4.25 -6.78 -15.29
N ALA A 425 -3.97 -5.67 -15.97
CA ALA A 425 -4.20 -4.31 -15.50
C ALA A 425 -4.61 -3.38 -16.64
N ASP A 426 -4.62 -3.83 -17.89
CA ASP A 426 -5.05 -2.98 -18.99
C ASP A 426 -6.58 -2.76 -18.94
N PRO A 427 -7.08 -1.52 -18.84
CA PRO A 427 -8.53 -1.27 -18.89
C PRO A 427 -9.20 -1.76 -20.18
N ALA A 428 -8.45 -1.95 -21.28
CA ALA A 428 -8.99 -2.54 -22.51
C ALA A 428 -9.31 -4.04 -22.38
N THR A 429 -8.64 -4.75 -21.48
CA THR A 429 -8.87 -6.17 -21.14
C THR A 429 -9.37 -6.36 -19.70
N GLY A 430 -9.71 -5.28 -19.00
CA GLY A 430 -9.79 -5.26 -17.55
C GLY A 430 -10.99 -5.95 -16.89
N TYR A 431 -11.26 -5.54 -15.66
CA TYR A 431 -12.11 -6.20 -14.68
C TYR A 431 -13.52 -5.63 -14.73
N ARG A 432 -14.50 -6.51 -14.89
CA ARG A 432 -15.91 -6.16 -14.75
C ARG A 432 -16.21 -5.96 -13.27
N VAL A 433 -16.73 -4.78 -12.96
CA VAL A 433 -17.06 -4.34 -11.59
C VAL A 433 -18.43 -3.68 -11.55
N ARG A 434 -18.98 -3.54 -10.34
CA ARG A 434 -20.19 -2.78 -10.10
C ARG A 434 -19.93 -1.61 -9.15
N VAL A 435 -20.12 -0.39 -9.64
CA VAL A 435 -19.92 0.82 -8.86
C VAL A 435 -21.13 1.72 -8.99
N ASP A 436 -21.74 2.03 -7.86
CA ASP A 436 -22.85 2.97 -7.71
C ASP A 436 -24.03 2.67 -8.61
N GLY A 437 -24.39 1.39 -8.65
CA GLY A 437 -25.44 0.85 -9.49
C GLY A 437 -25.09 0.74 -10.99
N ARG A 438 -23.87 1.07 -11.39
CA ARG A 438 -23.38 0.93 -12.77
C ARG A 438 -22.49 -0.29 -12.91
N GLU A 439 -22.60 -0.99 -14.03
CA GLU A 439 -21.57 -1.96 -14.46
C GLU A 439 -20.48 -1.19 -15.19
N LEU A 440 -19.23 -1.37 -14.77
CA LEU A 440 -18.06 -0.71 -15.32
C LEU A 440 -16.95 -1.74 -15.60
N VAL A 441 -15.95 -1.30 -16.37
CA VAL A 441 -14.71 -2.03 -16.56
C VAL A 441 -13.56 -1.13 -16.13
N PHE A 442 -12.74 -1.64 -15.23
CA PHE A 442 -11.52 -0.98 -14.77
C PHE A 442 -10.30 -1.83 -15.04
N GLY A 443 -9.18 -1.17 -15.29
CA GLY A 443 -7.84 -1.73 -15.19
C GLY A 443 -7.09 -0.99 -14.08
N GLY A 444 -5.80 -0.74 -14.31
CA GLY A 444 -4.89 -0.25 -13.30
C GLY A 444 -4.30 -1.36 -12.46
N THR A 445 -3.10 -1.12 -11.95
CA THR A 445 -2.40 -2.01 -11.02
C THR A 445 -3.14 -2.18 -9.70
N SER A 446 -4.10 -1.29 -9.39
CA SER A 446 -5.09 -1.46 -8.33
C SER A 446 -5.88 -2.75 -8.44
N ALA A 447 -6.11 -3.31 -9.63
CA ALA A 447 -6.80 -4.59 -9.75
C ALA A 447 -5.90 -5.79 -9.41
N VAL A 448 -4.58 -5.61 -9.50
CA VAL A 448 -3.59 -6.69 -9.36
C VAL A 448 -3.26 -6.96 -7.90
N ALA A 449 -3.11 -5.92 -7.07
CA ALA A 449 -2.90 -6.07 -5.63
C ALA A 449 -4.01 -6.91 -4.93
N PRO A 450 -5.32 -6.64 -5.10
CA PRO A 450 -6.40 -7.44 -4.53
C PRO A 450 -6.53 -8.81 -5.20
N LEU A 451 -6.17 -8.96 -6.48
CA LEU A 451 -6.13 -10.26 -7.17
C LEU A 451 -5.11 -11.19 -6.50
N TRP A 452 -3.88 -10.71 -6.31
CA TRP A 452 -2.84 -11.45 -5.59
C TRP A 452 -3.16 -11.61 -4.10
N ALA A 453 -3.84 -10.64 -3.47
CA ALA A 453 -4.27 -10.78 -2.08
C ALA A 453 -5.29 -11.92 -1.91
N GLY A 454 -6.23 -12.03 -2.87
CA GLY A 454 -7.14 -13.16 -2.99
C GLY A 454 -6.38 -14.47 -3.16
N LEU A 455 -5.41 -14.54 -4.09
CA LEU A 455 -4.58 -15.72 -4.29
C LEU A 455 -3.89 -16.15 -2.99
N LEU A 456 -3.20 -15.25 -2.31
CA LEU A 456 -2.48 -15.54 -1.07
C LEU A 456 -3.42 -15.98 0.06
N ALA A 457 -4.65 -15.46 0.13
CA ALA A 457 -5.66 -16.00 1.04
C ALA A 457 -6.00 -17.47 0.72
N LEU A 458 -6.15 -17.84 -0.55
CA LEU A 458 -6.33 -19.25 -0.94
C LEU A 458 -5.11 -20.09 -0.53
N LEU A 459 -3.89 -19.60 -0.77
CA LEU A 459 -2.66 -20.31 -0.41
C LEU A 459 -2.56 -20.51 1.11
N ASN A 460 -2.82 -19.47 1.89
CA ASN A 460 -2.81 -19.53 3.35
C ASN A 460 -3.83 -20.55 3.89
N GLN A 461 -5.02 -20.63 3.29
CA GLN A 461 -6.03 -21.63 3.65
C GLN A 461 -5.48 -23.05 3.47
N GLN A 462 -4.82 -23.33 2.35
CA GLN A 462 -4.28 -24.66 2.05
C GLN A 462 -3.05 -25.01 2.89
N LEU A 463 -2.18 -24.04 3.17
CA LEU A 463 -0.98 -24.22 3.97
C LEU A 463 -1.29 -24.34 5.47
N GLY A 464 -2.47 -23.89 5.91
CA GLY A 464 -2.86 -23.86 7.32
C GLY A 464 -2.14 -22.77 8.14
N GLN A 465 -1.39 -21.90 7.49
CA GLN A 465 -0.67 -20.77 8.08
C GLN A 465 -0.36 -19.72 7.00
N PRO A 466 -0.08 -18.46 7.39
CA PRO A 466 0.27 -17.42 6.44
C PRO A 466 1.58 -17.69 5.69
N VAL A 467 1.64 -17.32 4.41
CA VAL A 467 2.89 -17.25 3.64
C VAL A 467 3.80 -16.14 4.15
N GLY A 468 3.22 -15.02 4.63
CA GLY A 468 3.95 -13.86 5.12
C GLY A 468 4.78 -13.18 4.03
N PHE A 469 5.96 -12.66 4.40
CA PHE A 469 6.85 -11.98 3.47
C PHE A 469 7.39 -12.94 2.39
N ILE A 470 6.82 -12.87 1.18
CA ILE A 470 7.05 -13.86 0.12
C ILE A 470 8.22 -13.48 -0.80
N ASN A 471 8.62 -12.21 -0.86
CA ASN A 471 9.64 -11.73 -1.81
C ASN A 471 10.93 -12.59 -1.78
N PRO A 472 11.51 -12.96 -0.62
CA PRO A 472 12.72 -13.79 -0.61
C PRO A 472 12.57 -15.15 -1.32
N LEU A 473 11.38 -15.76 -1.24
CA LEU A 473 11.09 -17.01 -1.93
C LEU A 473 11.00 -16.81 -3.45
N LEU A 474 10.34 -15.74 -3.90
CA LEU A 474 10.18 -15.42 -5.32
C LEU A 474 11.53 -15.18 -6.02
N TYR A 475 12.46 -14.52 -5.35
CA TYR A 475 13.80 -14.25 -5.90
C TYR A 475 14.80 -15.41 -5.65
N GLY A 476 14.52 -16.26 -4.67
CA GLY A 476 15.30 -17.43 -4.29
C GLY A 476 14.73 -18.73 -4.85
N SER A 477 14.26 -19.61 -3.96
CA SER A 477 13.89 -20.99 -4.24
C SER A 477 12.74 -21.16 -5.24
N LEU A 478 11.84 -20.19 -5.39
CA LEU A 478 10.71 -20.28 -6.31
C LEU A 478 11.02 -19.73 -7.71
N ARG A 479 12.09 -18.94 -7.86
CA ARG A 479 12.42 -18.20 -9.10
C ARG A 479 12.40 -19.07 -10.36
N CYS A 480 12.96 -20.28 -10.27
CA CYS A 480 13.11 -21.19 -11.40
C CYS A 480 12.08 -22.32 -11.43
N GLU A 481 11.04 -22.25 -10.58
CA GLU A 481 10.01 -23.27 -10.45
C GLU A 481 8.79 -23.02 -11.36
N GLY A 482 8.85 -21.96 -12.16
CA GLY A 482 7.77 -21.57 -13.08
C GLY A 482 6.50 -21.17 -12.34
N VAL A 483 6.63 -20.64 -11.11
CA VAL A 483 5.52 -20.15 -10.28
C VAL A 483 4.91 -18.86 -10.82
N THR A 484 5.61 -18.22 -11.75
CA THR A 484 5.12 -17.12 -12.58
C THR A 484 5.30 -17.44 -14.06
N ARG A 485 4.50 -16.78 -14.89
CA ARG A 485 4.58 -16.77 -16.35
C ARG A 485 5.34 -15.50 -16.73
N ASP A 486 6.50 -15.70 -17.33
CA ASP A 486 7.43 -14.65 -17.75
C ASP A 486 6.84 -13.79 -18.88
N ILE A 487 6.93 -12.47 -18.76
CA ILE A 487 6.41 -11.51 -19.73
C ILE A 487 7.60 -10.84 -20.40
N THR A 488 7.76 -11.05 -21.70
CA THR A 488 9.02 -10.70 -22.39
C THR A 488 8.85 -9.64 -23.48
N GLU A 489 7.62 -9.14 -23.68
CA GLU A 489 7.27 -8.21 -24.73
C GLU A 489 6.54 -6.97 -24.18
N GLY A 490 6.94 -5.79 -24.67
CA GLY A 490 6.39 -4.49 -24.28
C GLY A 490 7.29 -3.68 -23.35
N ASN A 491 6.91 -2.44 -23.06
CA ASN A 491 7.64 -1.49 -22.23
C ASN A 491 6.65 -0.66 -21.44
N ASN A 492 7.10 0.05 -20.40
CA ASN A 492 6.26 0.99 -19.64
C ASN A 492 6.68 2.46 -19.83
N GLY A 493 7.35 2.77 -20.94
CA GLY A 493 8.07 4.03 -21.16
C GLY A 493 9.56 3.76 -21.32
N ASP A 494 10.32 3.97 -20.24
CA ASP A 494 11.79 3.86 -20.26
C ASP A 494 12.31 2.44 -19.97
N GLN A 495 11.51 1.58 -19.34
CA GLN A 495 11.88 0.19 -19.04
C GLN A 495 11.30 -0.77 -20.06
N GLN A 496 12.00 -1.85 -20.35
CA GLN A 496 11.65 -2.84 -21.37
C GLN A 496 11.52 -4.22 -20.73
N ALA A 497 10.46 -4.96 -21.08
CA ALA A 497 10.32 -6.34 -20.67
C ALA A 497 11.39 -7.24 -21.30
N ALA A 498 11.80 -8.27 -20.57
CA ALA A 498 12.88 -9.16 -20.96
C ALA A 498 12.70 -10.55 -20.31
N THR A 499 13.45 -11.55 -20.76
CA THR A 499 13.44 -12.87 -20.11
C THR A 499 13.93 -12.77 -18.66
N GLY A 500 13.12 -13.28 -17.72
CA GLY A 500 13.40 -13.27 -16.30
C GLY A 500 12.74 -12.09 -15.60
N TRP A 501 13.41 -11.54 -14.58
CA TRP A 501 12.87 -10.36 -13.92
C TRP A 501 13.12 -9.11 -14.77
N ASP A 502 12.11 -8.27 -14.93
CA ASP A 502 12.25 -6.95 -15.53
C ASP A 502 11.51 -5.86 -14.73
N ALA A 503 11.88 -4.60 -15.00
CA ALA A 503 11.33 -3.42 -14.33
C ALA A 503 9.99 -2.95 -14.93
N CYS A 504 9.25 -3.83 -15.63
CA CYS A 504 7.88 -3.60 -16.07
C CYS A 504 6.91 -4.54 -15.32
N THR A 505 7.24 -5.83 -15.23
CA THR A 505 6.35 -6.89 -14.76
C THR A 505 6.95 -7.78 -13.68
N GLY A 506 8.19 -7.49 -13.26
CA GLY A 506 8.88 -8.26 -12.24
C GLY A 506 9.13 -9.67 -12.72
N TRP A 507 8.79 -10.68 -11.90
CA TRP A 507 8.84 -12.08 -12.32
C TRP A 507 7.67 -12.50 -13.23
N GLY A 508 6.74 -11.60 -13.52
CA GLY A 508 5.55 -11.85 -14.35
C GLY A 508 4.32 -12.28 -13.56
N CYS A 509 3.37 -12.92 -14.26
CA CYS A 509 2.02 -13.20 -13.75
C CYS A 509 1.95 -14.55 -13.02
N PRO A 510 1.06 -14.74 -12.03
CA PRO A 510 1.05 -15.96 -11.23
C PRO A 510 0.65 -17.21 -12.04
N ASP A 511 1.28 -18.34 -11.72
CA ASP A 511 0.70 -19.68 -11.83
C ASP A 511 0.37 -20.15 -10.41
N GLY A 512 -0.88 -19.97 -9.98
CA GLY A 512 -1.28 -20.14 -8.58
C GLY A 512 -1.08 -21.57 -8.06
N GLN A 513 -1.27 -22.58 -8.90
CA GLN A 513 -1.06 -23.98 -8.55
C GLN A 513 0.42 -24.31 -8.37
N LYS A 514 1.29 -23.87 -9.28
CA LYS A 514 2.73 -24.06 -9.12
C LYS A 514 3.28 -23.27 -7.95
N LEU A 515 2.79 -22.05 -7.72
CA LEU A 515 3.13 -21.27 -6.55
C LEU A 515 2.78 -22.02 -5.25
N LEU A 516 1.56 -22.55 -5.15
CA LEU A 516 1.15 -23.39 -4.03
C LEU A 516 2.07 -24.60 -3.84
N GLN A 517 2.37 -25.33 -4.91
CA GLN A 517 3.26 -26.50 -4.87
C GLN A 517 4.69 -26.14 -4.45
N GLY A 518 5.20 -24.99 -4.91
CA GLY A 518 6.48 -24.44 -4.49
C GLY A 518 6.53 -24.15 -2.99
N LEU A 519 5.46 -23.55 -2.44
CA LEU A 519 5.36 -23.20 -1.03
C LEU A 519 5.16 -24.40 -0.09
N MET A 520 4.75 -25.56 -0.61
CA MET A 520 4.56 -26.79 0.17
C MET A 520 5.82 -27.66 0.30
N ARG A 521 6.83 -27.41 -0.54
CA ARG A 521 8.13 -28.09 -0.49
C ARG A 521 9.01 -27.47 0.59
#